data_AF-A0A4Q3ZKS3-F1
#
_entry.id   AF-A0A4Q3ZKS3-F1
#
_cell.length_a   1.000
_cell.length_b   1.000
_cell.length_c   1.000
_cell.angle_alpha   90.00
_cell.angle_beta   90.00
_cell.angle_gamma   90.00
#
_symmetry.space_group_name_H-M   'P 1'
#
loop_
_entity.id
_entity.type
_entity.pdbx_description
1 polymer ?
#
loop_
_entity_poly.entity_id
_entity_poly.type
_entity_poly.pdbx_seq_one_letter_code
_entity_poly.pdbx_strand_id
1 'polypeptide(L)'
;MCLGIPGRIVEISDPTRKLATIDVAGVRREVNVMCIEGDAPLDTLVGAWVLIHVGFAMSRIDEEEARATLDILAQMGEAEDEVAAMRASERMLGAER
;
A
#
# COMPACT_ATOMS: atom_id res chain seq x y z
N MET A 1 10.87 -12.75 3.56
CA MET A 1 11.00 -11.53 4.38
C MET A 1 10.15 -10.50 3.67
N CYS A 2 8.94 -10.20 4.15
CA CYS A 2 8.07 -9.30 3.40
C CYS A 2 8.52 -7.86 3.63
N LEU A 3 9.14 -7.24 2.63
CA LEU A 3 9.53 -5.84 2.68
C LEU A 3 8.28 -5.01 2.44
N GLY A 4 7.99 -4.05 3.33
CA GLY A 4 6.83 -3.19 3.16
C GLY A 4 6.96 -2.38 1.88
N ILE A 5 6.04 -2.55 0.92
CA ILE A 5 6.07 -1.78 -0.32
C ILE A 5 5.38 -0.45 -0.09
N PRO A 6 6.00 0.68 -0.45
CA PRO A 6 5.34 1.97 -0.41
C PRO A 6 4.27 2.06 -1.51
N GLY A 7 3.11 2.60 -1.14
CA GLY A 7 2.01 2.85 -2.05
C GLY A 7 1.32 4.18 -1.78
N ARG A 8 0.66 4.71 -2.79
CA ARG A 8 -0.07 5.98 -2.72
C ARG A 8 -1.56 5.74 -2.53
N ILE A 9 -2.16 6.36 -1.53
CA ILE A 9 -3.61 6.29 -1.31
C ILE A 9 -4.29 7.08 -2.43
N VAL A 10 -5.15 6.42 -3.20
CA VAL A 10 -5.88 7.05 -4.31
C VAL A 10 -7.33 7.35 -3.95
N GLU A 11 -7.91 6.60 -3.02
CA GLU A 11 -9.30 6.76 -2.59
C GLU A 11 -9.53 6.12 -1.21
N ILE A 12 -10.48 6.65 -0.43
CA ILE A 12 -11.02 5.97 0.76
C ILE A 12 -12.24 5.15 0.35
N SER A 13 -12.08 3.82 0.29
CA SER A 13 -13.12 2.91 -0.19
C SER A 13 -14.19 2.62 0.85
N ASP A 14 -13.83 2.55 2.13
CA ASP A 14 -14.79 2.39 3.23
C ASP A 14 -14.30 3.13 4.50
N PRO A 15 -14.86 4.31 4.82
CA PRO A 15 -14.45 5.08 5.99
C PRO A 15 -14.93 4.50 7.33
N THR A 16 -15.95 3.63 7.32
CA THR A 16 -16.44 2.95 8.52
C THR A 16 -15.49 1.82 8.91
N ARG A 17 -15.02 1.05 7.92
CA ARG A 17 -14.07 -0.06 8.09
C ARG A 17 -12.60 0.36 8.01
N LYS A 18 -12.33 1.65 7.76
CA LYS A 18 -10.98 2.22 7.62
C LYS A 18 -10.21 1.59 6.46
N LEU A 19 -10.88 1.38 5.33
CA LEU A 19 -10.30 0.80 4.12
C LEU A 19 -10.07 1.90 3.09
N ALA A 20 -8.88 1.86 2.48
CA ALA A 20 -8.48 2.76 1.42
C ALA A 20 -7.94 1.95 0.24
N THR A 21 -8.20 2.42 -0.97
CA THR A 21 -7.54 1.91 -2.18
C THR A 21 -6.19 2.58 -2.32
N ILE A 22 -5.15 1.76 -2.42
CA ILE A 22 -3.75 2.18 -2.54
C ILE A 22 -3.20 1.67 -3.86
N ASP A 23 -2.54 2.56 -4.62
CA ASP A 23 -1.80 2.23 -5.82
C ASP A 23 -0.33 1.95 -5.47
N VAL A 24 0.12 0.75 -5.81
CA VAL A 24 1.48 0.28 -5.63
C VAL A 24 2.03 -0.06 -7.01
N ALA A 25 2.83 0.84 -7.58
CA ALA A 25 3.43 0.66 -8.91
C ALA A 25 2.41 0.23 -9.99
N GLY A 26 1.20 0.81 -9.98
CA GLY A 26 0.13 0.51 -10.93
C GLY A 26 -0.78 -0.67 -10.56
N VAL A 27 -0.59 -1.28 -9.38
CA VAL A 27 -1.51 -2.28 -8.82
C VAL A 27 -2.34 -1.62 -7.72
N ARG A 28 -3.68 -1.69 -7.85
CA ARG A 28 -4.60 -1.10 -6.87
C ARG A 28 -5.09 -2.16 -5.91
N ARG A 29 -4.92 -1.93 -4.61
CA ARG A 29 -5.36 -2.86 -3.58
C ARG A 29 -6.06 -2.14 -2.44
N GLU A 30 -7.04 -2.82 -1.85
CA GLU A 30 -7.70 -2.37 -0.64
C GLU A 30 -6.82 -2.68 0.58
N VAL A 31 -6.53 -1.65 1.36
CA VAL A 31 -5.63 -1.70 2.53
C VAL A 31 -6.29 -1.02 3.70
N ASN A 32 -6.13 -1.60 4.89
CA ASN A 32 -6.64 -1.01 6.11
C ASN A 32 -5.69 0.08 6.62
N VAL A 33 -6.22 1.29 6.83
CA VAL A 33 -5.47 2.47 7.27
C VAL A 33 -5.72 2.83 8.75
N MET A 34 -6.34 1.93 9.52
CA MET A 34 -6.64 2.16 10.94
C MET A 34 -5.38 2.49 11.76
N CYS A 35 -4.22 1.92 11.42
CA CYS A 35 -2.98 2.15 12.14
C CYS A 35 -2.42 3.58 11.98
N ILE A 36 -2.83 4.30 10.92
CA ILE A 36 -2.36 5.67 10.62
C ILE A 36 -3.46 6.73 10.78
N GLU A 37 -4.70 6.33 11.05
CA GLU A 37 -5.84 7.25 11.21
C GLU A 37 -5.66 8.21 12.40
N GLY A 38 -5.04 7.76 13.50
CA GLY A 38 -4.86 8.61 14.69
C GLY A 38 -4.04 9.87 14.44
N ASP A 39 -3.29 9.90 13.34
CA ASP A 39 -2.38 10.98 12.96
C ASP A 39 -3.02 12.01 12.02
N ALA A 40 -4.13 11.66 11.34
CA ALA A 40 -4.87 12.55 10.45
C ALA A 40 -6.25 11.99 10.05
N PRO A 41 -7.27 12.85 9.81
CA PRO A 41 -8.57 12.41 9.31
C PRO A 41 -8.46 11.71 7.95
N LEU A 42 -9.26 10.66 7.73
CA LEU A 42 -9.17 9.77 6.56
C LEU A 42 -9.22 10.52 5.21
N ASP A 43 -10.05 11.54 5.12
CA ASP A 43 -10.18 12.41 3.94
C ASP A 43 -8.87 13.11 3.55
N THR A 44 -7.99 13.39 4.51
CA THR A 44 -6.67 13.99 4.24
C THR A 44 -5.60 12.98 3.87
N LEU A 45 -5.88 11.68 4.00
CA LEU A 45 -4.95 10.62 3.61
C LEU A 45 -4.91 10.40 2.09
N VAL A 46 -5.91 10.88 1.35
CA VAL A 46 -5.92 10.75 -0.12
C VAL A 46 -4.74 11.54 -0.70
N GLY A 47 -3.93 10.84 -1.50
CA GLY A 47 -2.69 11.37 -2.06
C GLY A 47 -1.45 11.14 -1.21
N ALA A 48 -1.59 10.72 0.06
CA ALA A 48 -0.48 10.40 0.94
C ALA A 48 0.19 9.07 0.55
N TRP A 49 1.48 8.95 0.86
CA TRP A 49 2.27 7.74 0.67
C TRP A 49 2.38 6.98 1.99
N VAL A 50 2.25 5.66 1.92
CA VAL A 50 2.26 4.79 3.09
C VAL A 50 3.02 3.50 2.82
N LEU A 51 3.63 2.95 3.86
CA LEU A 51 4.21 1.61 3.82
C LEU A 51 3.15 0.56 4.11
N ILE A 52 2.99 -0.39 3.19
CA ILE A 52 1.99 -1.45 3.28
C ILE A 52 2.65 -2.74 3.71
N HIS A 53 2.07 -3.41 4.70
CA HIS A 53 2.50 -4.74 5.12
C HIS A 53 1.28 -5.63 5.38
N VAL A 54 1.17 -6.74 4.64
CA VAL A 54 0.12 -7.77 4.82
C VAL A 54 -1.31 -7.20 4.84
N GLY A 55 -1.57 -6.15 4.03
CA GLY A 55 -2.91 -5.53 3.93
C GLY A 55 -3.19 -4.40 4.92
N PHE A 56 -2.18 -3.95 5.68
CA PHE A 56 -2.28 -2.79 6.57
C PHE A 56 -1.27 -1.71 6.18
N ALA A 57 -1.69 -0.45 6.27
CA ALA A 57 -0.78 0.68 6.19
C ALA A 57 -0.13 0.85 7.57
N MET A 58 1.17 0.60 7.67
CA MET A 58 1.88 0.67 8.96
C MET A 58 2.24 2.10 9.33
N SER A 59 2.76 2.86 8.37
CA SER A 59 3.26 4.22 8.58
C SER A 59 3.06 5.07 7.33
N ARG A 60 2.88 6.37 7.54
CA ARG A 60 2.96 7.38 6.48
C ARG A 60 4.43 7.69 6.20
N ILE A 61 4.74 7.91 4.94
CA ILE A 61 6.06 8.31 4.46
C ILE A 61 5.89 9.44 3.45
N ASP A 62 6.96 10.20 3.22
CA ASP A 62 6.97 11.22 2.17
C ASP A 62 7.14 10.60 0.78
N GLU A 63 6.70 11.31 -0.26
CA GLU A 63 6.84 10.86 -1.65
C GLU A 63 8.31 10.64 -2.05
N GLU A 64 9.22 11.46 -1.53
CA GLU A 64 10.66 11.34 -1.81
C GLU A 64 11.23 10.04 -1.22
N GLU A 65 10.86 9.70 0.02
CA GLU A 65 11.27 8.46 0.67
C GLU A 65 10.63 7.23 0.00
N ALA A 66 9.36 7.33 -0.38
CA ALA A 66 8.67 6.30 -1.13
C ALA A 66 9.41 6.01 -2.44
N ARG A 67 9.77 7.06 -3.19
CA ARG A 67 10.48 6.92 -4.46
C ARG A 67 11.90 6.38 -4.29
N ALA A 68 12.63 6.84 -3.27
CA ALA A 68 13.96 6.32 -2.97
C ALA A 68 13.91 4.83 -2.60
N THR A 69 12.93 4.43 -1.80
CA THR A 69 12.73 3.03 -1.42
C THR A 69 12.35 2.17 -2.62
N LEU A 70 11.43 2.64 -3.48
CA LEU A 70 11.07 1.95 -4.72
C LEU A 70 12.27 1.79 -5.65
N ASP A 71 13.10 2.82 -5.76
CA ASP A 71 14.31 2.80 -6.58
C ASP A 71 15.33 1.78 -6.06
N ILE A 72 15.57 1.75 -4.75
CA ILE A 72 16.44 0.76 -4.09
C ILE A 72 15.89 -0.66 -4.30
N LEU A 73 14.58 -0.88 -4.07
CA LEU A 73 13.94 -2.17 -4.27
C LEU A 73 14.00 -2.62 -5.74
N ALA A 74 13.89 -1.67 -6.68
CA ALA A 74 14.02 -1.95 -8.11
C ALA A 74 15.46 -2.32 -8.49
N GLN A 75 16.46 -1.65 -7.92
CA GLN A 75 17.87 -1.98 -8.14
C GLN A 75 18.24 -3.37 -7.60
N MET A 76 17.57 -3.82 -6.54
CA MET A 76 17.79 -5.14 -5.94
C MET A 76 16.97 -6.26 -6.61
N GLY A 77 16.05 -5.93 -7.54
CA GLY A 77 15.11 -6.88 -8.15
C GLY A 77 13.99 -7.34 -7.21
N GLU A 78 13.94 -6.82 -5.99
CA GLU A 78 12.97 -7.21 -4.95
C GLU A 78 11.61 -6.52 -5.12
N ALA A 79 11.57 -5.34 -5.76
CA ALA A 79 10.32 -4.66 -6.09
C ALA A 79 9.43 -5.52 -7.00
N GLU A 80 10.02 -6.20 -7.99
CA GLU A 80 9.29 -7.00 -8.95
C GLU A 80 8.73 -8.28 -8.30
N ASP A 81 9.50 -8.92 -7.42
CA ASP A 81 9.08 -10.12 -6.69
C ASP A 81 7.93 -9.82 -5.72
N GLU A 82 8.04 -8.72 -4.96
CA GLU A 82 6.99 -8.34 -4.00
C GLU A 82 5.72 -7.86 -4.72
N VAL A 83 5.83 -7.10 -5.83
CA VAL A 83 4.66 -6.75 -6.67
C VAL A 83 4.04 -8.00 -7.31
N ALA A 84 4.85 -8.97 -7.74
CA ALA A 84 4.37 -10.24 -8.27
C ALA A 84 3.66 -11.08 -7.19
N ALA A 85 4.20 -11.12 -5.96
CA ALA A 85 3.60 -11.78 -4.81
C ALA A 85 2.27 -11.11 -4.42
N MET A 86 2.21 -9.77 -4.45
CA MET A 86 0.97 -9.03 -4.23
C MET A 86 -0.10 -9.38 -5.28
N ARG A 87 0.26 -9.39 -6.58
CA ARG A 87 -0.65 -9.79 -7.67
C ARG A 87 -1.07 -11.26 -7.57
N ALA A 88 -0.19 -12.15 -7.11
CA ALA A 88 -0.53 -13.55 -6.88
C ALA A 88 -1.53 -13.70 -5.73
N SER A 89 -1.34 -12.95 -4.65
CA SER A 89 -2.22 -12.92 -3.49
C SER A 89 -3.62 -12.36 -3.82
N GLU A 90 -3.72 -11.31 -4.65
CA GLU A 90 -5.03 -10.83 -5.14
C GLU A 90 -5.76 -11.88 -5.99
N ARG A 91 -5.03 -12.61 -6.83
CA ARG A 91 -5.62 -13.71 -7.62
C ARG A 91 -6.10 -14.87 -6.77
N MET A 92 -5.46 -15.12 -5.62
CA MET A 92 -5.87 -16.17 -4.69
C MET A 92 -7.12 -15.75 -3.89
N LEU A 93 -7.15 -14.50 -3.40
CA LEU A 93 -8.30 -13.92 -2.68
C LEU A 93 -9.51 -13.63 -3.60
N GLY A 94 -9.28 -13.39 -4.88
CA GLY A 94 -10.33 -13.20 -5.89
C GLY A 94 -10.90 -14.50 -6.47
N ALA A 95 -10.28 -15.66 -6.21
CA ALA A 95 -10.74 -16.96 -6.69
C ALA A 95 -11.79 -17.62 -5.78
N GLU A 96 -12.17 -16.98 -4.67
CA GLU A 96 -13.16 -17.48 -3.71
C GLU A 96 -14.51 -16.74 -3.77
N ARG A 97 -14.87 -16.12 -4.91
CA ARG A 97 -16.22 -15.57 -5.14
C ARG A 97 -16.98 -16.33 -6.21
#